data_AF-U5YGC5-F1
#
_entry.id   AF-U5YGC5-F1
#
_cell.length_a   1.000
_cell.length_b   1.000
_cell.length_c   1.000
_cell.angle_alpha   90.00
_cell.angle_beta   90.00
_cell.angle_gamma   90.00
#
_symmetry.space_group_name_H-M   'P 1'
#
loop_
_entity.id
_entity.type
_entity.pdbx_description
1 polymer ?
#
loop_
_entity_poly.entity_id
_entity_poly.type
_entity_poly.pdbx_seq_one_letter_code
_entity_poly.pdbx_strand_id
1 'polypeptide(L)' 'FLALNGLLDGKLKWRSMMLPDRYIDHGSPKDQIEEAGLTSKHIAATVLSLMGKTKDGLKLLHRNPTA' A
#
# COMPACT_ATOMS: atom_id res chain seq x y z
N PHE A 1 7.96 -5.63 11.50
CA PHE A 1 9.08 -4.72 11.82
C PHE A 1 10.20 -4.78 10.77
N LEU A 2 10.90 -5.91 10.59
CA LEU A 2 12.08 -6.01 9.71
C LEU A 2 11.83 -5.56 8.25
N ALA A 3 10.84 -6.14 7.58
CA ALA A 3 10.50 -5.80 6.19
C ALA A 3 9.99 -4.35 6.05
N LEU A 4 9.12 -3.91 6.97
CA LEU A 4 8.50 -2.59 6.92
C LEU A 4 9.53 -1.46 7.08
N ASN A 5 10.53 -1.67 7.93
CA ASN A 5 11.62 -0.71 8.14
C ASN A 5 12.76 -0.85 7.11
N GLY A 6 12.61 -1.73 6.12
CA GLY A 6 13.62 -1.94 5.07
C GLY A 6 14.91 -2.60 5.57
N LEU A 7 14.91 -3.22 6.75
CA LEU A 7 16.08 -3.92 7.27
C LEU A 7 16.41 -5.18 6.47
N LEU A 8 15.44 -5.69 5.68
CA LEU A 8 15.62 -6.79 4.74
C LEU A 8 15.89 -6.30 3.30
N ASP A 9 16.01 -5.00 3.08
CA ASP A 9 16.27 -4.47 1.74
C ASP A 9 17.70 -4.72 1.31
N GLY A 10 17.86 -5.14 0.06
CA GLY A 10 19.15 -5.22 -0.62
C GLY A 10 19.04 -4.59 -2.00
N LYS A 11 19.38 -5.36 -3.04
CA LYS A 11 19.12 -4.98 -4.44
C LYS A 11 17.62 -4.95 -4.78
N LEU A 12 16.79 -5.59 -3.96
CA LEU A 12 15.33 -5.59 -4.04
C LEU A 12 14.74 -4.96 -2.78
N LYS A 13 13.67 -4.17 -2.94
CA LYS A 13 12.88 -3.62 -1.84
C LYS A 13 11.77 -4.61 -1.47
N TRP A 14 11.68 -4.99 -0.20
CA TRP A 14 10.68 -5.96 0.28
C TRP A 14 9.70 -5.30 1.24
N ARG A 15 8.41 -5.26 0.91
CA ARG A 15 7.35 -4.85 1.87
C ARG A 15 6.29 -5.93 2.02
N SER A 16 6.14 -6.44 3.23
CA SER A 16 5.09 -7.41 3.58
C SER A 16 3.74 -6.70 3.69
N MET A 17 2.71 -7.25 3.05
CA MET A 17 1.32 -6.84 3.21
C MET A 17 0.54 -8.06 3.70
N MET A 18 0.02 -7.99 4.92
CA MET A 18 -0.65 -9.09 5.61
C MET A 18 -1.78 -8.53 6.47
N LEU A 19 -2.67 -9.40 6.92
CA LEU A 19 -3.70 -9.00 7.87
C LEU A 19 -3.05 -8.43 9.14
N PRO A 20 -3.50 -7.25 9.59
CA PRO A 20 -2.92 -6.61 10.77
C PRO A 20 -3.34 -7.39 12.02
N ASP A 21 -2.44 -7.40 13.01
CA ASP A 21 -2.71 -7.99 14.32
C ASP A 21 -3.53 -7.01 15.18
N ARG A 22 -4.78 -6.81 14.76
CA ARG A 22 -5.79 -6.00 15.45
C ARG A 22 -7.18 -6.52 15.07
N TYR A 23 -8.19 -6.15 15.86
CA TYR A 23 -9.57 -6.42 15.49
C TYR A 23 -9.95 -5.67 14.20
N ILE A 24 -10.78 -6.33 13.37
CA ILE A 24 -11.42 -5.78 12.17
C ILE A 24 -12.90 -6.08 12.31
N ASP A 25 -13.74 -5.06 12.14
CA ASP A 25 -15.18 -5.20 12.30
C ASP A 25 -15.76 -6.21 11.29
N HIS A 26 -16.80 -6.94 11.72
CA HIS A 26 -17.53 -7.81 10.81
C HIS A 26 -18.31 -6.98 9.79
N GLY A 27 -18.23 -7.37 8.53
CA GLY A 27 -18.86 -6.65 7.43
C GLY A 27 -18.69 -7.38 6.11
N SER A 28 -18.85 -6.65 5.00
CA SER A 28 -18.57 -7.25 3.70
C SER A 28 -17.07 -7.54 3.57
N PRO A 29 -16.67 -8.60 2.84
CA PRO A 29 -15.25 -8.90 2.61
C PRO A 29 -14.48 -7.72 2.00
N LYS A 30 -15.16 -6.90 1.18
CA LYS A 30 -14.55 -5.72 0.57
C LYS A 30 -14.21 -4.66 1.62
N ASP A 31 -15.12 -4.39 2.55
CA ASP A 31 -14.92 -3.39 3.59
C ASP A 31 -13.82 -3.83 4.56
N GLN A 32 -13.80 -5.12 4.93
CA GLN A 32 -12.76 -5.68 5.78
C GLN A 32 -11.37 -5.61 5.15
N ILE A 33 -11.26 -5.85 3.84
CA ILE A 33 -9.99 -5.77 3.09
C ILE A 33 -9.54 -4.31 2.90
N GLU A 34 -10.49 -3.39 2.75
CA GLU A 34 -10.21 -1.94 2.76
C GLU A 34 -9.68 -1.50 4.11
N GLU A 35 -10.33 -1.88 5.20
CA GLU A 35 -9.91 -1.55 6.57
C GLU A 35 -8.54 -2.18 6.91
N ALA A 36 -8.29 -3.41 6.45
CA ALA A 36 -7.00 -4.08 6.61
C ALA A 36 -5.85 -3.37 5.85
N GLY A 37 -6.16 -2.46 4.92
CA GLY A 37 -5.16 -1.78 4.11
C GLY A 37 -4.53 -2.70 3.04
N LEU A 38 -5.30 -3.68 2.54
CA LEU A 38 -4.79 -4.73 1.64
C LEU A 38 -5.34 -4.62 0.21
N THR A 39 -5.95 -3.48 -0.14
CA THR A 39 -6.50 -3.28 -1.49
C THR A 39 -5.43 -2.91 -2.50
N SER A 40 -5.77 -2.97 -3.79
CA SER A 40 -4.88 -2.55 -4.87
C SER A 40 -4.37 -1.11 -4.73
N LYS A 41 -5.19 -0.20 -4.18
CA LYS A 41 -4.79 1.19 -3.89
C LYS A 41 -3.70 1.24 -2.83
N HIS A 42 -3.81 0.43 -1.78
CA HIS A 42 -2.81 0.33 -0.72
C HIS A 42 -1.49 -0.28 -1.23
N ILE A 43 -1.57 -1.28 -2.11
CA ILE A 43 -0.38 -1.85 -2.78
C ILE A 43 0.31 -0.75 -3.61
N ALA A 44 -0.45 -0.04 -4.45
CA ALA A 44 0.09 1.02 -5.29
C ALA A 44 0.72 2.15 -4.45
N ALA A 45 0.05 2.57 -3.37
CA ALA A 45 0.58 3.56 -2.44
C ALA A 45 1.90 3.10 -1.80
N THR A 46 1.96 1.83 -1.38
CA THR A 46 3.20 1.23 -0.85
C THR A 46 4.31 1.31 -1.88
N VAL A 47 4.10 0.84 -3.12
CA VAL A 47 5.10 0.91 -4.19
C VAL A 47 5.55 2.35 -4.46
N LEU A 48 4.61 3.29 -4.59
CA LEU A 48 4.92 4.70 -4.87
C LEU A 48 5.74 5.35 -3.75
N SER A 49 5.45 5.01 -2.48
CA SER A 49 6.24 5.49 -1.34
C SER A 49 7.69 5.01 -1.40
N LEU A 50 7.93 3.77 -1.83
CA LEU A 50 9.28 3.21 -1.98
C LEU A 50 10.06 3.82 -3.14
N MET A 51 9.37 4.28 -4.17
CA MET A 51 9.96 4.99 -5.31
C MET A 51 10.30 6.45 -5.00
N GLY A 52 10.10 6.92 -3.75
CA GLY A 52 10.36 8.31 -3.37
C GLY A 52 9.35 9.31 -3.95
N LYS A 53 8.24 8.85 -4.51
CA LYS A 53 7.22 9.69 -5.18
C LYS A 53 6.10 10.13 -4.25
N THR A 54 6.41 10.45 -2.99
CA THR A 54 5.40 10.75 -1.96
C THR A 54 4.57 12.02 -2.24
N LYS A 55 5.09 12.98 -3.04
CA LYS A 55 4.34 14.19 -3.46
C LYS A 55 3.72 14.11 -4.87
N ASP A 56 4.28 13.32 -5.78
CA ASP A 56 3.80 13.23 -7.18
C ASP A 56 2.90 12.01 -7.46
N GLY A 57 2.91 10.99 -6.59
CA GLY A 57 2.03 9.82 -6.73
C GLY A 57 0.55 10.18 -6.70
N LEU A 58 0.17 11.19 -5.91
CA LEU A 58 -1.19 11.71 -5.86
C LEU A 58 -1.60 12.44 -7.17
N LYS A 59 -0.65 13.04 -7.90
CA LYS A 59 -0.93 13.71 -9.19
C LYS A 59 -1.16 12.71 -10.33
N LEU A 60 -0.52 11.54 -10.29
CA LEU A 60 -0.69 10.50 -11.30
C LEU A 60 -2.07 9.83 -11.25
N LEU A 61 -2.67 9.73 -10.05
CA LEU A 61 -4.01 9.16 -9.87
C LEU A 61 -5.15 10.11 -10.29
N HIS A 62 -4.89 11.42 -10.37
CA HIS A 62 -5.87 12.44 -10.78
C HIS A 62 -5.72 12.90 -12.24
N ARG A 63 -4.76 12.36 -13.01
CA ARG A 63 -4.64 12.69 -14.42
C ARG A 63 -5.69 11.91 -15.20
N ASN A 64 -6.82 12.56 -15.47
CA ASN A 64 -7.83 12.09 -16.42
C ASN A 64 -7.15 11.64 -17.74
N PRO A 65 -7.57 10.52 -18.35
CA PRO A 65 -7.15 10.17 -19.69
C PRO A 65 -7.91 11.07 -20.67
N THR A 66 -7.36 12.25 -20.95
CA THR A 66 -7.74 13.04 -22.12
C THR A 66 -6.51 13.14 -23.03
N ALA A 67 -6.43 12.16 -23.92
CA ALA A 67 -5.93 12.27 -25.29
C ALA A 67 -6.57 11.13 -26.08
#